data_AF-A0AAI9R6V0-F1
#
_entry.id   AF-A0AAI9R6V0-F1
#
_cell.length_a   1.000
_cell.length_b   1.000
_cell.length_c   1.000
_cell.angle_alpha   90.00
_cell.angle_beta   90.00
_cell.angle_gamma   90.00
#
_symmetry.space_group_name_H-M   'P 1'
#
loop_
_entity.id
_entity.type
_entity.pdbx_description
1 polymer ?
#
loop_
_entity_poly.entity_id
_entity_poly.type
_entity_poly.pdbx_seq_one_letter_code
_entity_poly.pdbx_strand_id
1 'polypeptide(L)'
;MGEEVEDLVSGVAGRGKGGGRRMVAKAPGKKGLEGLAQKFGLGAGVWNSSDSVLDNVSQPEWVDAGEQVLSPVNEDESAKLKEKLEKEMRQAASRLDFERAARLRDRIFQLESASN
;
A
#
# COMPACT_ATOMS: atom_id res chain seq x y z
N MET A 1 25.26 -4.45 -33.56
CA MET A 1 25.44 -4.75 -32.12
C MET A 1 24.11 -4.56 -31.40
N GLY A 2 23.08 -5.34 -31.73
CA GLY A 2 21.73 -5.15 -31.15
C GLY A 2 20.96 -6.47 -31.03
N GLU A 3 21.02 -7.31 -32.05
CA GLU A 3 20.29 -8.59 -32.10
C GLU A 3 20.74 -9.60 -31.02
N GLU A 4 22.00 -9.55 -30.62
CA GLU A 4 22.59 -10.46 -29.62
C GLU A 4 22.17 -10.15 -28.18
N VAL A 5 21.71 -8.93 -27.89
CA VAL A 5 21.13 -8.58 -26.58
C VAL A 5 19.67 -9.02 -26.48
N GLU A 6 18.93 -8.92 -27.58
CA GLU A 6 17.54 -9.38 -27.68
C GLU A 6 17.44 -10.92 -27.63
N ASP A 7 18.42 -11.64 -28.18
CA ASP A 7 18.56 -13.11 -28.04
C ASP A 7 18.87 -13.54 -26.60
N LEU A 8 19.63 -12.73 -25.85
CA LEU A 8 19.88 -12.95 -24.42
C LEU A 8 18.62 -12.75 -23.57
N VAL A 9 17.77 -11.76 -23.89
CA VAL A 9 16.51 -11.49 -23.18
C VAL A 9 15.44 -12.56 -23.49
N SER A 10 15.39 -13.05 -24.72
CA SER A 10 14.42 -14.07 -25.16
C SER A 10 14.81 -15.51 -24.77
N GLY A 11 16.00 -15.72 -24.21
CA GLY A 11 16.49 -17.03 -23.73
C GLY A 11 16.83 -18.03 -24.84
N VAL A 12 16.76 -17.60 -26.10
CA VAL A 12 17.16 -18.38 -27.26
C VAL A 12 18.66 -18.29 -27.35
N ALA A 13 19.37 -19.34 -26.94
CA ALA A 13 20.79 -19.44 -27.24
C ALA A 13 20.98 -19.74 -28.75
N GLY A 14 20.80 -18.71 -29.59
CA GLY A 14 21.38 -18.48 -30.92
C GLY A 14 20.70 -19.04 -32.17
N ARG A 15 21.01 -18.43 -33.33
CA ARG A 15 21.96 -18.98 -34.32
C ARG A 15 22.43 -17.83 -35.21
N GLY A 16 23.54 -17.23 -34.82
CA GLY A 16 24.25 -16.28 -35.69
C GLY A 16 24.55 -16.92 -37.05
N LYS A 17 24.28 -16.16 -38.12
CA LYS A 17 24.61 -16.32 -39.56
C LYS A 17 24.58 -17.71 -40.25
N GLY A 18 24.36 -18.83 -39.56
CA GLY A 18 24.59 -20.22 -40.02
C GLY A 18 23.51 -21.22 -39.61
N GLY A 19 22.23 -20.79 -39.56
CA GLY A 19 21.03 -21.62 -39.69
C GLY A 19 20.47 -22.46 -38.51
N GLY A 20 19.84 -21.88 -37.47
CA GLY A 20 18.83 -22.49 -36.55
C GLY A 20 19.25 -23.26 -35.27
N ARG A 21 19.40 -22.65 -34.09
CA ARG A 21 19.38 -23.39 -32.80
C ARG A 21 17.96 -23.25 -32.29
N ARG A 22 17.25 -24.37 -32.23
CA ARG A 22 15.85 -24.41 -31.79
C ARG A 22 15.85 -24.55 -30.28
N MET A 23 15.03 -23.76 -29.59
CA MET A 23 14.70 -24.07 -28.20
C MET A 23 14.03 -25.44 -28.16
N VAL A 24 14.76 -26.43 -27.66
CA VAL A 24 14.18 -27.70 -27.21
C VAL A 24 13.64 -27.43 -25.81
N ALA A 25 12.40 -27.85 -25.58
CA ALA A 25 11.58 -27.56 -24.39
C ALA A 25 12.35 -27.40 -23.07
N LYS A 26 11.83 -26.53 -22.20
CA LYS A 26 12.35 -26.27 -20.86
C LYS A 26 12.55 -27.58 -20.09
N ALA A 27 13.75 -27.77 -19.54
CA ALA A 27 14.08 -28.97 -18.76
C ALA A 27 13.07 -29.19 -17.63
N PRO A 28 12.49 -30.41 -17.50
CA PRO A 28 11.57 -30.71 -16.41
C PRO A 28 12.29 -30.60 -15.07
N GLY A 29 11.77 -29.78 -14.15
CA GLY A 29 12.30 -29.63 -12.79
C GLY A 29 12.72 -28.21 -12.39
N LYS A 30 12.89 -27.28 -13.33
CA LYS A 30 13.09 -25.85 -12.99
C LYS A 30 11.74 -25.14 -12.95
N LYS A 31 11.07 -25.13 -11.78
CA LYS A 31 9.94 -24.23 -11.51
C LYS A 31 10.37 -22.83 -11.97
N GLY A 32 9.63 -22.26 -12.92
CA GLY A 32 10.00 -21.02 -13.58
C GLY A 32 9.87 -19.81 -12.64
N LEU A 33 9.59 -18.64 -13.23
CA LEU A 33 9.16 -17.45 -12.47
C LEU A 33 8.04 -17.76 -11.47
N GLU A 34 7.25 -18.80 -11.70
CA GLU A 34 6.27 -19.36 -10.76
C GLU A 34 6.84 -19.61 -9.37
N GLY A 35 8.08 -20.10 -9.24
CA GLY A 35 8.72 -20.34 -7.94
C GLY A 35 9.20 -19.07 -7.24
N LEU A 36 9.52 -18.01 -8.00
CA LEU A 36 9.84 -16.70 -7.45
C LEU A 36 8.56 -15.99 -7.01
N ALA A 37 7.55 -16.01 -7.88
CA ALA A 37 6.26 -15.40 -7.64
C ALA A 37 5.58 -16.04 -6.41
N GLN A 38 5.60 -17.38 -6.31
CA GLN A 38 5.07 -18.10 -5.15
C GLN A 38 5.81 -17.79 -3.83
N LYS A 39 7.12 -17.48 -3.86
CA LYS A 39 7.86 -17.05 -2.65
C LYS A 39 7.39 -15.70 -2.11
N PHE A 40 6.93 -14.82 -2.99
CA PHE A 40 6.40 -13.51 -2.62
C PHE A 40 4.86 -13.48 -2.53
N GLY A 41 4.19 -14.65 -2.64
CA GLY A 41 2.73 -14.72 -2.70
C GLY A 41 2.13 -14.06 -3.95
N LEU A 42 2.95 -13.74 -4.95
CA LEU A 42 2.54 -13.15 -6.21
C LEU A 42 2.19 -14.29 -7.18
N GLY A 43 0.95 -14.42 -7.61
CA GLY A 43 0.57 -15.47 -8.55
C GLY A 43 -0.93 -15.78 -8.55
N ALA A 44 -1.39 -16.40 -9.64
CA ALA A 44 -2.77 -16.85 -9.81
C ALA A 44 -3.03 -18.06 -8.90
N GLY A 45 -3.54 -17.82 -7.68
CA GLY A 45 -3.87 -18.91 -6.76
C GLY A 45 -4.15 -18.49 -5.32
N VAL A 46 -3.79 -17.26 -4.94
CA VAL A 46 -4.12 -16.71 -3.60
C VAL A 46 -4.65 -15.28 -3.77
N TRP A 47 -5.73 -15.13 -4.53
CA TRP A 47 -6.54 -13.93 -4.40
C TRP A 47 -7.34 -14.14 -3.13
N ASN A 48 -7.19 -13.22 -2.18
CA ASN A 48 -7.77 -13.32 -0.85
C ASN A 48 -9.26 -13.72 -0.95
N SER A 49 -9.64 -14.80 -0.25
CA SER A 49 -11.00 -15.35 -0.32
C SER A 49 -12.02 -14.51 0.46
N SER A 50 -11.57 -13.48 1.19
CA SER A 50 -12.47 -12.55 1.86
C SER A 50 -12.97 -11.48 0.88
N ASP A 51 -14.29 -11.23 0.94
CA ASP A 51 -15.02 -10.20 0.19
C ASP A 51 -14.68 -8.75 0.64
N SER A 52 -13.58 -8.60 1.36
CA SER A 52 -13.11 -7.37 1.96
C SER A 52 -12.13 -6.68 1.00
N VAL A 53 -12.61 -5.61 0.37
CA VAL A 53 -11.78 -4.72 -0.48
C VAL A 53 -10.62 -4.12 0.32
N LEU A 54 -10.76 -4.02 1.65
CA LEU A 54 -9.77 -3.43 2.56
C LEU A 54 -8.57 -4.33 2.81
N ASP A 55 -8.70 -5.65 2.70
CA ASP A 55 -7.60 -6.59 2.97
C ASP A 55 -6.52 -6.56 1.88
N ASN A 56 -6.85 -6.05 0.68
CA ASN A 56 -5.92 -5.89 -0.42
C ASN A 56 -5.21 -4.52 -0.42
N VAL A 57 -5.66 -3.62 0.44
CA VAL A 57 -5.03 -2.31 0.61
C VAL A 57 -4.01 -2.46 1.73
N SER A 58 -2.73 -2.44 1.37
CA SER A 58 -1.63 -2.35 2.33
C SER A 58 -1.82 -1.04 3.11
N GLN A 59 -2.46 -1.12 4.27
CA GLN A 59 -2.54 -0.01 5.18
C GLN A 59 -1.16 0.14 5.81
N PRO A 60 -0.50 1.27 5.61
CA PRO A 60 0.85 1.47 6.13
C PRO A 60 0.84 1.45 7.67
N GLU A 61 1.93 0.95 8.27
CA GLU A 61 2.14 0.76 9.72
C GLU A 61 1.77 1.98 10.61
N TRP A 62 1.76 3.19 10.07
CA TRP A 62 1.34 4.39 10.82
C TRP A 62 -0.16 4.44 11.14
N VAL A 63 -0.99 3.67 10.43
CA VAL A 63 -2.44 3.58 10.70
C VAL A 63 -2.69 2.73 11.96
N ASP A 64 -1.98 1.61 12.10
CA ASP A 64 -2.07 0.71 13.25
C ASP A 64 -1.48 1.34 14.52
N ALA A 65 -0.40 2.12 14.36
CA ALA A 65 0.15 2.97 15.42
C ALA A 65 -0.84 4.07 15.87
N GLY A 66 -1.70 4.56 14.97
CA GLY A 66 -2.75 5.51 15.29
C GLY A 66 -3.88 4.91 16.14
N GLU A 67 -4.14 3.61 15.99
CA GLU A 67 -5.20 2.90 16.72
C GLU A 67 -4.75 2.55 18.16
N GLN A 68 -3.47 2.24 18.39
CA GLN A 68 -2.91 2.00 19.74
C GLN A 68 -2.73 3.27 20.57
N VAL A 69 -2.56 4.45 19.94
CA VAL A 69 -2.50 5.77 20.61
C VAL A 69 -3.87 6.22 21.12
N LEU A 70 -4.96 5.52 20.78
CA LEU A 70 -6.31 5.79 21.31
C LEU A 70 -6.56 5.13 22.67
N SER A 71 -5.54 4.50 23.28
CA SER A 71 -5.60 4.09 24.69
C SER A 71 -5.57 5.32 25.62
N PRO A 72 -6.39 5.36 26.68
CA PRO A 72 -6.80 6.62 27.27
C PRO A 72 -5.82 7.16 28.31
N VAL A 73 -5.85 8.49 28.46
CA VAL A 73 -5.48 9.30 29.65
C VAL A 73 -4.02 9.75 29.77
N ASN A 74 -3.58 10.59 28.84
CA ASN A 74 -2.85 11.80 29.25
C ASN A 74 -3.75 12.99 28.91
N GLU A 75 -4.24 13.73 29.91
CA GLU A 75 -5.00 14.98 29.69
C GLU A 75 -4.22 15.92 28.76
N ASP A 76 -2.89 15.92 28.88
CA ASP A 76 -1.96 16.64 28.01
C ASP A 76 -2.06 16.24 26.53
N GLU A 77 -2.30 14.97 26.22
CA GLU A 77 -2.45 14.51 24.84
C GLU A 77 -3.80 14.92 24.26
N SER A 78 -4.86 14.89 25.07
CA SER A 78 -6.17 15.40 24.67
C SER A 78 -6.12 16.91 24.38
N ALA A 79 -5.38 17.68 25.17
CA ALA A 79 -5.16 19.10 24.96
C ALA A 79 -4.36 19.38 23.67
N LYS A 80 -3.27 18.63 23.43
CA LYS A 80 -2.49 18.72 22.18
C LYS A 80 -3.32 18.33 20.96
N LEU A 81 -4.19 17.34 21.09
CA LEU A 81 -5.07 16.90 20.02
C LEU A 81 -6.14 17.96 19.70
N LYS A 82 -6.72 18.60 20.72
CA LYS A 82 -7.62 19.75 20.55
C LYS A 82 -6.94 20.90 19.81
N GLU A 83 -5.72 21.27 20.20
CA GLU A 83 -4.96 22.35 19.53
C GLU A 83 -4.69 22.05 18.04
N LYS A 84 -4.39 20.79 17.71
CA LYS A 84 -4.21 20.36 16.31
C LYS A 84 -5.51 20.48 15.52
N LEU A 85 -6.63 19.98 16.06
CA LEU A 85 -7.94 20.06 15.42
C LEU A 85 -8.39 21.50 15.19
N GLU A 86 -8.11 22.41 16.14
CA GLU A 86 -8.39 23.84 15.96
C GLU A 86 -7.59 24.46 14.81
N LYS A 87 -6.30 24.12 14.68
CA LYS A 87 -5.46 24.61 13.58
C LYS A 87 -5.99 24.12 12.24
N GLU A 88 -6.35 22.85 12.14
CA GLU A 88 -6.93 22.28 10.92
C GLU A 88 -8.28 22.91 10.58
N MET A 89 -9.13 23.16 11.57
CA MET A 89 -10.43 23.82 11.38
C MET A 89 -10.22 25.23 10.83
N ARG A 90 -9.30 26.02 11.39
CA ARG A 90 -8.97 27.37 10.89
C ARG A 90 -8.41 27.33 9.47
N GLN A 91 -7.61 26.32 9.15
CA GLN A 91 -7.06 26.13 7.81
C GLN A 91 -8.12 25.72 6.78
N ALA A 92 -9.09 24.89 7.17
CA ALA A 92 -10.24 24.56 6.31
C ALA A 92 -11.12 25.79 6.09
N ALA A 93 -11.38 26.57 7.15
CA ALA A 93 -12.16 27.81 7.06
C ALA A 93 -11.49 28.86 6.16
N SER A 94 -10.15 29.00 6.22
CA SER A 94 -9.42 29.92 5.33
C SER A 94 -9.45 29.48 3.86
N ARG A 95 -9.65 28.17 3.60
CA ARG A 95 -9.88 27.61 2.27
C ARG A 95 -11.36 27.58 1.85
N LEU A 96 -12.28 28.10 2.66
CA LEU A 96 -13.72 28.09 2.44
C LEU A 96 -14.34 26.67 2.46
N ASP A 97 -13.65 25.67 3.02
CA ASP A 97 -14.15 24.31 3.19
C ASP A 97 -14.98 24.19 4.49
N PHE A 98 -16.17 24.77 4.49
CA PHE A 98 -17.03 24.84 5.68
C PHE A 98 -17.58 23.49 6.14
N GLU A 99 -17.78 22.54 5.24
CA GLU A 99 -18.20 21.19 5.61
C GLU A 99 -17.14 20.48 6.47
N ARG A 100 -15.88 20.59 6.05
CA ARG A 100 -14.76 20.01 6.79
C ARG A 100 -14.56 20.73 8.11
N ALA A 101 -14.66 22.06 8.12
CA ALA A 101 -14.57 22.86 9.35
C ALA A 101 -15.69 22.49 10.35
N ALA A 102 -16.93 22.26 9.88
CA ALA A 102 -18.04 21.85 10.73
C ALA A 102 -17.81 20.47 11.37
N ARG A 103 -17.33 19.48 10.59
CA ARG A 103 -16.97 18.15 11.14
C ARG A 103 -15.87 18.24 12.20
N LEU A 104 -14.85 19.08 11.98
CA LEU A 104 -13.78 19.30 12.95
C LEU A 104 -14.29 19.97 14.23
N ARG A 105 -15.18 20.97 14.11
CA ARG A 105 -15.86 21.61 15.25
C ARG A 105 -16.63 20.59 16.09
N ASP A 106 -17.46 19.76 15.46
CA ASP A 106 -18.26 18.78 16.18
C ASP A 106 -17.37 17.75 16.89
N ARG A 107 -16.22 17.40 16.28
CA ARG A 107 -15.24 16.52 16.92
C ARG A 107 -14.56 17.17 18.13
N ILE A 108 -14.22 18.45 18.06
CA ILE A 108 -13.68 19.20 19.21
C ILE A 108 -14.70 19.19 20.35
N PHE A 109 -15.97 19.47 20.05
CA PHE A 109 -17.04 19.48 21.05
C PHE A 109 -17.22 18.12 21.72
N GLN A 110 -17.17 17.02 20.96
CA GLN A 110 -17.21 15.66 21.53
C GLN A 110 -16.06 15.42 22.53
N LEU A 111 -14.84 15.83 22.18
CA LEU A 111 -13.66 15.68 23.04
C LEU A 111 -13.72 16.57 24.29
N GLU A 112 -14.37 17.72 24.24
CA GLU A 112 -14.64 18.56 25.41
C GLU A 112 -15.73 17.96 26.30
N SER A 113 -16.81 17.46 25.72
CA SER A 113 -17.90 16.82 26.46
C SER A 113 -17.48 15.52 27.14
N ALA A 114 -16.50 14.81 26.58
CA ALA A 114 -15.97 13.58 27.16
C ALA A 114 -14.94 13.82 28.27
N SER A 115 -14.38 15.03 28.38
CA SER A 115 -13.43 15.39 29.45
C SER A 115 -14.05 16.13 30.63
N ASN A 116 -15.34 16.49 30.56
CA ASN A 116 -16.13 17.08 31.65
C ASN A 116 -17.03 16.03 32.28
#